data_AF-A0A945ZJL5-F1
#
_entry.id   AF-A0A945ZJL5-F1
#
_cell.length_a   1.000
_cell.length_b   1.000
_cell.length_c   1.000
_cell.angle_alpha   90.00
_cell.angle_beta   90.00
_cell.angle_gamma   90.00
#
_symmetry.space_group_name_H-M   'P 1'
#
loop_
_entity.id
_entity.type
_entity.pdbx_description
1 polymer ?
#
loop_
_entity_poly.entity_id
_entity_poly.type
_entity_poly.pdbx_seq_one_letter_code
_entity_poly.pdbx_strand_id
1 'polypeptide(L)' 'MDLKEEIKSRISIVDLVSSYVELKKAGRNYKGLSPFTDEKSASFLVSPEKEIA' A
#
# COMPACT_ATOMS: atom_id res chain seq x y z
N MET A 1 -23.90 9.78 -1.45
CA MET A 1 -22.59 9.40 -0.87
C MET A 1 -22.37 7.96 -1.26
N ASP A 2 -21.39 7.70 -2.11
CA ASP A 2 -21.16 6.39 -2.69
C ASP A 2 -20.55 5.46 -1.63
N LEU A 3 -21.19 4.31 -1.34
CA LEU A 3 -20.76 3.39 -0.28
C LEU A 3 -19.29 2.96 -0.45
N LYS A 4 -18.81 2.85 -1.69
CA LYS A 4 -17.43 2.53 -2.03
C LYS A 4 -16.43 3.55 -1.45
N GLU A 5 -16.77 4.83 -1.43
CA GLU A 5 -15.90 5.90 -0.94
C GLU A 5 -15.87 5.91 0.59
N GLU A 6 -16.99 5.60 1.24
CA GLU A 6 -17.06 5.50 2.70
C GLU A 6 -16.19 4.34 3.23
N ILE A 7 -16.18 3.21 2.51
CA ILE A 7 -15.30 2.08 2.82
C ILE A 7 -13.83 2.47 2.66
N LYS A 8 -13.47 3.12 1.55
CA LYS A 8 -12.09 3.58 1.31
C LYS A 8 -11.61 4.55 2.38
N SER A 9 -12.45 5.50 2.78
CA SER A 9 -12.10 6.50 3.81
C SER A 9 -11.90 5.90 5.20
N ARG A 10 -12.51 4.75 5.52
CA ARG A 10 -12.36 4.08 6.82
C ARG A 10 -11.15 3.15 6.90
N ILE A 11 -10.55 2.80 5.77
CA ILE A 11 -9.47 1.80 5.70
C ILE A 11 -8.17 2.49 5.33
N SER A 12 -7.13 2.31 6.16
CA SER A 12 -5.79 2.75 5.80
C SER A 12 -5.18 1.80 4.77
N ILE A 13 -4.83 2.33 3.58
CA ILE A 13 -4.21 1.52 2.52
C ILE A 13 -2.88 0.89 2.96
N VAL A 14 -2.13 1.56 3.86
CA VAL A 14 -0.86 1.04 4.38
C VAL A 14 -1.08 -0.17 5.30
N ASP A 15 -2.11 -0.11 6.14
CA ASP A 15 -2.46 -1.20 7.06
C ASP A 15 -2.96 -2.43 6.29
N LEU A 16 -3.83 -2.18 5.30
CA LEU A 16 -4.34 -3.21 4.41
C LEU A 16 -3.20 -3.92 3.68
N VAL A 17 -2.30 -3.16 3.02
CA VAL A 17 -1.21 -3.76 2.26
C VAL A 17 -0.17 -4.43 3.17
N SER A 18 0.15 -3.85 4.34
CA SER A 18 1.12 -4.42 5.28
C SER A 18 0.70 -5.80 5.79
N SER A 19 -0.59 -6.13 5.75
CA SER A 19 -1.07 -7.48 6.08
C SER A 19 -0.71 -8.53 5.01
N TYR A 20 -0.39 -8.12 3.79
CA TYR A 20 -0.03 -9.03 2.69
C TYR A 20 1.46 -8.98 2.32
N VAL A 21 2.10 -7.82 2.50
CA VAL A 21 3.48 -7.57 2.03
C VAL A 21 4.27 -6.89 3.13
N GLU A 22 5.51 -7.34 3.36
CA GLU A 22 6.43 -6.61 4.23
C GLU A 22 6.80 -5.26 3.60
N LEU A 23 6.25 -4.19 4.17
CA LEU A 23 6.50 -2.82 3.78
C LEU A 23 7.57 -2.18 4.67
N LYS A 24 8.56 -1.54 4.06
CA LYS A 24 9.57 -0.73 4.74
C LYS A 24 9.38 0.75 4.41
N LYS A 25 9.48 1.61 5.42
CA LYS A 25 9.35 3.05 5.24
C LYS A 25 10.48 3.60 4.36
N ALA A 26 10.12 4.28 3.29
CA ALA A 26 11.02 4.91 2.32
C ALA A 26 10.62 6.39 2.16
N GLY A 27 11.07 7.22 3.10
CA GLY A 27 10.68 8.63 3.16
C GLY A 27 9.20 8.82 3.53
N ARG A 28 8.44 9.42 2.62
CA ARG A 28 6.98 9.64 2.74
C ARG A 28 6.14 8.44 2.30
N ASN A 29 6.77 7.47 1.64
CA ASN A 29 6.14 6.30 1.05
C ASN A 29 6.60 5.04 1.79
N TYR A 30 5.99 3.91 1.44
CA TYR A 30 6.42 2.59 1.85
C TYR A 30 6.82 1.78 0.64
N LYS A 31 7.81 0.91 0.80
CA LYS A 31 8.41 0.11 -0.27
C LYS A 31 8.49 -1.34 0.18
N GLY A 32 8.07 -2.27 -0.68
CA GLY A 32 8.11 -3.72 -0.43
C GLY A 32 8.42 -4.51 -1.70
N LEU A 33 8.54 -5.83 -1.53
CA LEU A 33 8.57 -6.75 -2.67
C LEU A 33 7.18 -6.79 -3.31
N SER A 34 7.13 -6.90 -4.64
CA SER A 34 5.85 -7.00 -5.34
C SER A 34 5.19 -8.34 -5.02
N PRO A 35 3.90 -8.36 -4.64
CA PRO A 35 3.15 -9.61 -4.51
C PRO A 35 2.76 -10.20 -5.88
N PHE A 36 2.94 -9.44 -6.96
CA PHE A 36 2.53 -9.84 -8.32
C PHE A 36 3.67 -10.42 -9.16
N THR A 37 4.92 -10.13 -8.79
CA THR A 37 6.11 -10.52 -9.54
C THR A 37 7.14 -11.09 -8.58
N ASP A 38 7.71 -12.24 -8.91
CA ASP A 38 8.81 -12.83 -8.15
C ASP A 38 10.12 -12.09 -8.51
N GLU A 39 10.35 -10.96 -7.83
CA GLU A 39 11.54 -10.13 -8.00
C GLU A 39 12.30 -9.94 -6.68
N LYS A 40 13.62 -9.79 -6.77
CA LYS A 40 14.49 -9.58 -5.59
C LYS A 40 14.59 -8.11 -5.18
N SER A 41 14.14 -7.20 -6.04
CA SER A 41 14.15 -5.77 -5.77
C SER A 41 12.80 -5.35 -5.22
N ALA A 42 12.82 -4.49 -4.20
CA ALA A 42 11.59 -3.92 -3.69
C ALA A 42 11.10 -2.81 -4.64
N SER A 43 10.14 -3.18 -5.49
CA SER A 43 9.57 -2.33 -6.55
C SER A 43 8.12 -1.93 -6.29
N PHE A 44 7.50 -2.47 -5.23
CA PHE A 44 6.15 -2.12 -4.82
C PHE A 44 6.16 -0.88 -3.93
N LEU A 45 5.33 0.13 -4.24
CA LEU A 45 5.36 1.46 -3.59
C LEU A 45 3.97 1.87 -3.11
N VAL A 46 3.80 2.02 -1.79
CA VAL A 46 2.55 2.52 -1.20
C VAL A 46 2.72 3.97 -0.77
N SER A 47 1.78 4.80 -1.23
CA SER A 47 1.75 6.23 -0.94
C SER A 47 0.49 6.54 -0.11
N PRO A 48 0.59 6.66 1.22
CA PRO A 48 -0.56 6.97 2.07
C PRO A 48 -1.23 8.29 1.71
N GLU A 49 -0.45 9.34 1.40
CA GLU A 49 -0.98 10.66 1.01
C GLU A 49 -1.75 10.63 -0.32
N LYS A 50 -1.40 9.71 -1.22
CA LYS A 50 -2.05 9.59 -2.53
C LYS A 50 -3.07 8.46 -2.56
N GLU A 51 -3.22 7.71 -1.46
CA GLU A 51 -4.07 6.51 -1.36
C GLU A 51 -3.84 5.49 -2.50
N ILE A 52 -2.59 5.31 -2.93
CA ILE A 52 -2.20 4.34 -3.98
C ILE A 52 -1.19 3.31 -3.45
N ALA A 53 -1.26 2.11 -4.02
CA ALA A 53 -0.35 0.99 -3.79
C ALA A 53 -0.01 0.34 -5.13
#